data_AF-A0AAD8GI38-F1
#
_entry.id   AF-A0AAD8GI38-F1
#
_cell.length_a   1.000
_cell.length_b   1.000
_cell.length_c   1.000
_cell.angle_alpha   90.00
_cell.angle_beta   90.00
_cell.angle_gamma   90.00
#
_symmetry.space_group_name_H-M   'P 1'
#
loop_
_entity.id
_entity.type
_entity.pdbx_description
1 polymer ?
#
loop_
_entity_poly.entity_id
_entity_poly.type
_entity_poly.pdbx_seq_one_letter_code
_entity_poly.pdbx_strand_id
1 'polypeptide(L)'
;MRILSVVAGHPDSAHDSCILRHSSLNANFEDGIYDDGWLLGDSGYPCRPWLLNPVMAPTTPGELRYNTAHRSTHSIIEQTFGLLKSRFKCLDKFGGVLQYSPDKVSQIIAACCFLHNIAVNNGFAGDLEEPIVPDPIPEEHQVGQDAGSGKEI
;
A
#
# COMPACT_ATOMS: atom_id res chain seq x y z
N MET A 1 13.35 8.16 1.32
CA MET A 1 12.80 7.18 0.35
C MET A 1 12.10 7.94 -0.76
N ARG A 2 12.34 7.59 -2.04
CA ARG A 2 11.76 8.26 -3.21
C ARG A 2 10.57 7.45 -3.74
N ILE A 3 9.50 8.13 -4.11
CA ILE A 3 8.29 7.53 -4.66
C ILE A 3 8.36 7.59 -6.19
N LEU A 4 8.20 6.46 -6.86
CA LEU A 4 8.37 6.37 -8.31
C LEU A 4 7.04 6.41 -9.08
N SER A 5 6.00 5.82 -8.50
CA SER A 5 4.66 5.76 -9.09
C SER A 5 3.62 5.90 -7.99
N VAL A 6 2.54 6.61 -8.29
CA VAL A 6 1.39 6.80 -7.41
C VAL A 6 0.13 6.65 -8.25
N VAL A 7 -0.74 5.75 -7.84
CA VAL A 7 -2.07 5.58 -8.43
C VAL A 7 -3.09 5.94 -7.35
N ALA A 8 -3.75 7.07 -7.51
CA ALA A 8 -4.80 7.55 -6.61
C ALA A 8 -6.15 7.62 -7.35
N GLY A 9 -7.24 7.87 -6.63
CA GLY A 9 -8.58 8.02 -7.24
C GLY A 9 -9.40 6.75 -7.33
N HIS A 10 -9.04 5.71 -6.58
CA HIS A 10 -9.82 4.48 -6.49
C HIS A 10 -10.65 4.49 -5.20
N PRO A 11 -11.90 3.98 -5.24
CA PRO A 11 -12.69 3.80 -4.05
C PRO A 11 -12.03 2.77 -3.13
N ASP A 12 -12.30 2.86 -1.83
CA ASP A 12 -11.80 1.92 -0.81
C ASP A 12 -12.22 0.46 -1.09
N SER A 13 -13.32 0.26 -1.82
CA SER A 13 -13.79 -1.06 -2.24
C SER A 13 -13.02 -1.66 -3.43
N ALA A 14 -12.16 -0.88 -4.09
CA ALA A 14 -11.34 -1.38 -5.18
C ALA A 14 -10.20 -2.21 -4.61
N HIS A 15 -10.18 -3.50 -4.95
CA HIS A 15 -9.11 -4.38 -4.54
C HIS A 15 -7.76 -3.93 -5.13
N ASP A 16 -6.72 -3.91 -4.33
CA ASP A 16 -5.34 -3.58 -4.69
C ASP A 16 -4.85 -4.20 -6.02
N SER A 17 -5.15 -5.49 -6.22
CA SER A 17 -4.82 -6.19 -7.47
C SER A 17 -5.51 -5.62 -8.71
N CYS A 18 -6.71 -5.05 -8.57
CA CYS A 18 -7.43 -4.35 -9.62
C CYS A 18 -6.75 -3.03 -9.96
N ILE A 19 -6.31 -2.28 -8.94
CA ILE A 19 -5.58 -1.02 -9.12
C ILE A 19 -4.26 -1.29 -9.84
N LEU A 20 -3.50 -2.30 -9.41
CA LEU A 20 -2.26 -2.71 -10.09
C LEU A 20 -2.54 -3.07 -11.55
N ARG A 21 -3.56 -3.88 -11.84
CA ARG A 21 -3.90 -4.31 -13.21
C ARG A 21 -4.17 -3.15 -14.17
N HIS A 22 -4.73 -2.05 -13.68
CA HIS A 22 -5.01 -0.87 -14.51
C HIS A 22 -3.92 0.21 -14.44
N SER A 23 -2.82 -0.06 -13.75
CA SER A 23 -1.70 0.88 -13.62
C SER A 23 -0.71 0.75 -14.77
N SER A 24 -0.02 1.84 -15.09
CA SER A 24 1.14 1.81 -16.00
C SER A 24 2.28 0.93 -15.46
N LEU A 25 2.36 0.75 -14.14
CA LEU A 25 3.35 -0.12 -13.51
C LEU A 25 3.18 -1.57 -13.97
N ASN A 26 1.94 -2.08 -13.99
CA ASN A 26 1.68 -3.42 -14.49
C ASN A 26 2.04 -3.56 -15.97
N ALA A 27 1.62 -2.62 -16.82
CA ALA A 27 1.97 -2.64 -18.25
C ALA A 27 3.49 -2.67 -18.45
N ASN A 28 4.23 -1.81 -17.75
CA ASN A 28 5.69 -1.75 -17.86
C ASN A 28 6.39 -3.05 -17.44
N PHE A 29 5.89 -3.75 -16.41
CA PHE A 29 6.43 -5.04 -16.00
C PHE A 29 6.10 -6.16 -16.99
N GLU A 30 4.87 -6.18 -17.52
CA GLU A 30 4.47 -7.16 -18.53
C GLU A 30 5.22 -6.94 -19.87
N ASP A 31 5.54 -5.69 -20.21
CA ASP A 31 6.33 -5.32 -21.38
C ASP A 31 7.84 -5.51 -21.19
N GLY A 32 8.28 -5.94 -19.99
CA GLY A 32 9.69 -6.21 -19.70
C GLY A 32 10.56 -4.96 -19.57
N ILE A 33 9.98 -3.78 -19.37
CA ILE A 33 10.73 -2.50 -19.25
C ILE A 33 11.73 -2.53 -18.08
N TYR A 34 11.42 -3.30 -17.05
CA TYR A 34 12.25 -3.41 -15.85
C TYR A 34 13.21 -4.61 -15.86
N ASP A 35 13.33 -5.34 -16.99
CA ASP A 35 14.19 -6.53 -17.15
C ASP A 35 14.10 -7.50 -15.95
N ASP A 36 15.09 -7.47 -15.06
CA ASP A 36 15.21 -8.29 -13.84
C ASP A 36 14.61 -7.63 -12.59
N GLY A 37 13.75 -6.63 -12.75
CA GLY A 37 13.08 -5.94 -11.65
C GLY A 37 12.00 -6.81 -11.01
N TRP A 38 11.94 -6.79 -9.68
CA TRP A 38 10.84 -7.41 -8.92
C TRP A 38 10.06 -6.35 -8.15
N LEU A 39 8.74 -6.49 -8.17
CA LEU A 39 7.83 -5.80 -7.29
C LEU A 39 7.54 -6.68 -6.07
N LEU A 40 7.53 -6.08 -4.88
CA LEU A 40 7.15 -6.75 -3.66
C LEU A 40 5.69 -6.43 -3.37
N GLY A 41 4.84 -7.46 -3.29
CA GLY A 41 3.41 -7.32 -3.03
C GLY A 41 2.98 -8.03 -1.75
N ASP A 42 1.82 -7.64 -1.24
CA ASP A 42 1.14 -8.31 -0.13
C ASP A 42 0.45 -9.62 -0.56
N SER A 43 0.00 -10.41 0.40
CA SER A 43 -0.69 -11.68 0.15
C SER A 43 -1.97 -11.55 -0.69
N GLY A 44 -2.58 -10.37 -0.74
CA GLY A 44 -3.76 -10.10 -1.58
C GLY A 44 -3.45 -10.02 -3.09
N TYR A 45 -2.20 -9.81 -3.49
CA TYR A 45 -1.87 -9.72 -4.92
C TYR A 45 -1.75 -11.11 -5.56
N PRO A 46 -2.11 -11.26 -6.85
CA PRO A 46 -1.88 -12.51 -7.57
C PRO A 46 -0.39 -12.75 -7.79
N CYS A 47 0.07 -14.00 -7.71
CA CYS A 47 1.46 -14.33 -8.03
C CYS A 47 1.75 -14.09 -9.52
N ARG A 48 2.83 -13.37 -9.81
CA ARG A 48 3.34 -13.11 -11.17
C ARG A 48 4.86 -13.31 -11.20
N PRO A 49 5.48 -13.55 -12.37
CA PRO A 49 6.94 -13.74 -12.47
C PRO A 49 7.76 -12.58 -11.89
N TRP A 50 7.21 -11.37 -11.96
CA TRP A 50 7.81 -10.13 -11.48
C TRP A 50 7.20 -9.63 -10.15
N LEU A 51 6.23 -10.33 -9.56
CA LEU A 51 5.55 -9.93 -8.31
C LEU A 51 5.78 -10.97 -7.20
N LEU A 52 6.51 -10.56 -6.18
CA LEU A 52 6.92 -11.38 -5.05
C LEU A 52 5.96 -11.18 -3.87
N ASN A 53 5.21 -12.22 -3.53
CA ASN A 53 4.27 -12.25 -2.42
C ASN A 53 4.85 -13.00 -1.21
N PRO A 54 4.40 -12.70 0.03
CA PRO A 54 4.77 -13.51 1.18
C PRO A 54 4.19 -14.93 1.07
N VAL A 55 4.91 -15.92 1.58
CA VAL A 55 4.41 -17.29 1.71
C VAL A 55 3.42 -17.35 2.87
N MET A 56 2.16 -17.75 2.63
CA MET A 56 1.09 -17.71 3.64
C MET A 56 1.28 -18.69 4.80
N ALA A 57 1.86 -19.87 4.53
CA ALA A 57 2.10 -20.91 5.54
C ALA A 57 3.52 -21.46 5.38
N PRO A 58 4.56 -20.69 5.78
CA PRO A 58 5.95 -21.11 5.62
C PRO A 58 6.24 -22.29 6.55
N THR A 59 6.63 -23.43 5.98
CA THR A 59 6.94 -24.66 6.72
C THR A 59 8.43 -25.00 6.68
N THR A 60 9.12 -24.58 5.62
CA THR A 60 10.54 -24.85 5.43
C THR A 60 11.40 -23.71 5.96
N PRO A 61 12.66 -23.98 6.35
CA PRO A 61 13.61 -22.92 6.72
C PRO A 61 13.84 -21.89 5.61
N GLY A 62 13.71 -22.29 4.34
CA GLY A 62 13.84 -21.40 3.18
C GLY A 62 12.69 -20.40 3.10
N GLU A 63 11.45 -20.86 3.23
CA GLU A 63 10.26 -20.00 3.22
C GLU A 63 10.25 -19.02 4.40
N LEU A 64 10.69 -19.47 5.59
CA LEU A 64 10.81 -18.60 6.77
C LEU A 64 11.85 -17.49 6.54
N ARG A 65 13.00 -17.81 5.94
CA ARG A 65 14.03 -16.82 5.58
C ARG A 65 13.52 -15.85 4.53
N TYR A 66 12.85 -16.36 3.49
CA TYR A 66 12.23 -15.53 2.46
C TYR A 66 11.22 -14.55 3.06
N ASN A 67 10.27 -15.02 3.87
CA ASN A 67 9.28 -14.13 4.50
C ASN A 67 9.91 -13.11 5.45
N THR A 68 11.02 -13.46 6.11
CA THR A 68 11.76 -12.51 6.96
C THR A 68 12.39 -11.40 6.12
N ALA A 69 13.02 -11.75 5.00
CA ALA A 69 13.55 -10.78 4.05
C ALA A 69 12.45 -9.94 3.39
N HIS A 70 11.33 -10.57 3.01
CA HIS A 70 10.15 -9.91 2.45
C HIS A 70 9.62 -8.84 3.41
N ARG A 71 9.32 -9.20 4.67
CA ARG A 71 8.87 -8.23 5.69
C ARG A 71 9.87 -7.10 5.94
N SER A 72 11.16 -7.44 6.04
CA SER A 72 12.21 -6.43 6.22
C SER A 72 12.23 -5.44 5.06
N THR A 73 12.03 -5.90 3.83
CA THR A 73 11.99 -5.05 2.65
C THR A 73 10.70 -4.23 2.62
N HIS A 74 9.57 -4.84 2.99
CA HIS A 74 8.27 -4.18 3.09
C HIS A 74 8.26 -3.05 4.13
N SER A 75 9.08 -3.13 5.18
CA SER A 75 9.19 -2.04 6.18
C SER A 75 9.55 -0.67 5.55
N ILE A 76 10.15 -0.65 4.36
CA ILE A 76 10.46 0.59 3.61
C ILE A 76 9.19 1.33 3.20
N ILE A 77 8.13 0.62 2.78
CA ILE A 77 6.88 1.28 2.37
C ILE A 77 6.15 1.86 3.59
N GLU A 78 6.14 1.13 4.70
CA GLU A 78 5.57 1.60 5.99
C GLU A 78 6.30 2.85 6.49
N GLN A 79 7.64 2.85 6.45
CA GLN A 79 8.45 4.03 6.74
C GLN A 79 8.16 5.20 5.80
N THR A 80 7.95 4.94 4.51
CA THR A 80 7.59 5.98 3.54
C THR A 80 6.24 6.61 3.88
N PHE A 81 5.23 5.80 4.25
CA PHE A 81 3.93 6.32 4.69
C PHE A 81 4.04 7.12 5.99
N GLY A 82 4.83 6.65 6.96
CA GLY A 82 5.11 7.39 8.19
C GLY A 82 5.73 8.77 7.91
N LEU A 83 6.72 8.82 7.01
CA LEU A 83 7.36 10.07 6.59
C LEU A 83 6.39 11.03 5.88
N LEU A 84 5.52 10.51 5.01
CA LEU A 84 4.50 11.30 4.33
C LEU A 84 3.50 11.91 5.31
N LYS A 85 2.97 11.11 6.24
CA LYS A 85 2.02 11.58 7.27
C LYS A 85 2.67 12.59 8.22
N SER A 86 3.93 12.35 8.61
CA SER A 86 4.69 13.28 9.47
C SER A 86 4.92 14.63 8.78
N ARG A 87 5.35 14.61 7.51
CA ARG A 87 5.63 15.82 6.71
C ARG A 87 4.36 16.59 6.33
N PHE A 88 3.31 15.87 5.95
CA PHE A 88 2.05 16.44 5.49
C PHE A 88 0.94 16.01 6.44
N LYS A 89 0.77 16.77 7.52
CA LYS A 89 -0.24 16.48 8.56
C LYS A 89 -1.67 16.37 8.04
N CYS A 90 -1.98 16.91 6.87
CA CYS A 90 -3.26 16.68 6.20
C CYS A 90 -3.52 15.22 5.78
N LEU A 91 -2.49 14.37 5.75
CA LEU A 91 -2.58 12.93 5.51
C LEU A 91 -2.61 12.12 6.82
N ASP A 92 -2.33 12.76 7.95
CA ASP A 92 -2.33 12.15 9.26
C ASP A 92 -3.75 12.16 9.83
N LYS A 93 -4.21 11.04 10.37
CA LYS A 93 -5.54 10.91 10.98
C LYS A 93 -5.73 11.92 12.12
N PHE A 94 -4.65 12.26 12.83
CA PHE A 94 -4.66 13.28 13.89
C PHE A 94 -4.64 14.72 13.37
N GLY A 95 -4.22 14.94 12.12
CA GLY A 95 -4.27 16.25 11.46
C GLY A 95 -5.62 16.56 10.78
N GLY A 96 -6.58 15.63 10.88
CA GLY A 96 -7.96 15.76 10.38
C GLY A 96 -8.25 14.92 9.13
N VAL A 97 -9.52 14.60 8.92
CA VAL A 97 -9.99 13.96 7.67
C VAL A 97 -10.06 15.01 6.57
N LEU A 98 -9.53 14.72 5.38
CA LEU A 98 -9.67 15.59 4.22
C LEU A 98 -11.14 15.68 3.80
N GLN A 99 -11.80 16.79 4.15
CA GLN A 99 -13.20 17.07 3.80
C GLN A 99 -13.33 17.64 2.38
N TYR A 100 -12.73 16.96 1.40
CA TYR A 100 -12.79 17.33 -0.02
C TYR A 100 -13.41 16.20 -0.84
N SER A 101 -13.79 16.48 -2.09
CA SER A 101 -14.23 15.42 -3.00
C SER A 101 -13.13 14.36 -3.21
N PRO A 102 -13.47 13.10 -3.50
CA PRO A 102 -12.49 12.04 -3.74
C PRO A 102 -11.44 12.40 -4.80
N ASP A 103 -11.85 13.09 -5.86
CA ASP A 103 -10.95 13.58 -6.92
C ASP A 103 -9.93 14.57 -6.35
N LYS A 104 -10.39 15.50 -5.50
CA LYS A 104 -9.53 16.50 -4.89
C LYS A 104 -8.58 15.89 -3.87
N VAL A 105 -9.06 14.93 -3.07
CA VAL A 105 -8.22 14.14 -2.15
C VAL A 105 -7.11 13.43 -2.92
N SER A 106 -7.45 12.82 -4.06
CA SER A 106 -6.47 12.12 -4.91
C SER A 106 -5.39 13.05 -5.45
N GLN A 107 -5.78 14.26 -5.87
CA GLN A 107 -4.83 15.31 -6.27
C GLN A 107 -3.93 15.75 -5.12
N ILE A 108 -4.49 15.90 -3.90
CA ILE A 108 -3.72 16.25 -2.71
C ILE A 108 -2.69 15.16 -2.40
N ILE A 109 -3.10 13.88 -2.39
CA ILE A 109 -2.19 12.74 -2.16
C ILE A 109 -1.05 12.73 -3.19
N ALA A 110 -1.37 12.89 -4.47
CA ALA A 110 -0.37 12.96 -5.53
C ALA A 110 0.59 14.13 -5.32
N ALA A 111 0.07 15.32 -5.02
CA ALA A 111 0.88 16.51 -4.74
C ALA A 111 1.82 16.30 -3.55
N CYS A 112 1.35 15.68 -2.46
CA CYS A 112 2.20 15.32 -1.32
C CYS A 112 3.34 14.40 -1.72
N CYS A 113 3.08 13.38 -2.55
CA CYS A 113 4.12 12.47 -3.04
C CYS A 113 5.17 13.19 -3.91
N PHE A 114 4.73 14.10 -4.80
CA PHE A 114 5.64 14.92 -5.60
C PHE A 114 6.50 15.85 -4.73
N LEU A 115 5.88 16.55 -3.77
CA LEU A 115 6.58 17.45 -2.86
C LEU A 115 7.56 16.71 -1.94
N HIS A 116 7.20 15.50 -1.50
CA HIS A 116 8.11 14.62 -0.75
C HIS A 116 9.38 14.32 -1.55
N ASN A 117 9.24 13.94 -2.82
CA ASN A 117 10.39 13.67 -3.67
C ASN A 117 11.29 14.90 -3.87
N ILE A 118 10.69 16.08 -4.04
CA ILE A 118 11.44 17.35 -4.12
C ILE A 118 12.22 17.55 -2.82
N ALA A 119 11.58 17.39 -1.66
CA ALA A 119 12.24 17.58 -0.38
C ALA A 119 13.41 16.60 -0.18
N VAL A 120 13.21 15.32 -0.51
CA VAL A 120 14.27 14.29 -0.48
C VAL A 120 15.44 14.66 -1.40
N ASN A 121 15.17 15.12 -2.62
CA ASN A 121 16.22 15.54 -3.56
C ASN A 121 17.01 16.77 -3.08
N ASN A 122 16.42 17.62 -2.24
CA ASN A 122 17.08 18.78 -1.64
C ASN A 122 17.76 18.46 -0.29
N GLY A 123 17.90 17.18 0.07
CA GLY A 123 18.56 16.76 1.31
C GLY A 123 17.66 16.78 2.55
N PHE A 124 16.38 17.12 2.42
CA PHE A 124 15.41 17.06 3.52
C PHE A 124 14.79 15.66 3.62
N ALA A 125 15.61 14.62 3.75
CA ALA A 125 15.13 13.31 4.16
C ALA A 125 14.82 13.40 5.66
N GLY A 126 13.55 13.54 6.02
CA GLY A 126 13.16 13.67 7.43
C GLY A 126 13.59 12.43 8.21
N ASP A 127 14.16 12.62 9.40
CA ASP A 127 14.38 11.55 10.35
C ASP A 127 13.04 11.25 11.04
N LEU A 128 12.63 9.97 11.08
CA LEU A 128 11.50 9.55 11.90
C LEU A 128 11.98 9.56 13.36
N GLU A 129 11.82 10.68 14.07
CA GLU A 129 12.16 10.76 15.49
C GLU A 129 11.22 9.92 16.38
N GLU A 130 10.07 9.49 15.86
CA GLU A 130 9.11 8.65 16.58
C GLU A 130 8.94 7.27 15.92
N PRO A 131 8.90 6.18 16.72
CA PRO A 131 8.57 4.86 16.21
C PRO A 131 7.17 4.89 15.60
N ILE A 132 7.07 4.41 14.36
CA ILE A 132 5.80 4.30 13.64
C ILE A 132 4.92 3.35 14.45
N VAL A 133 3.89 3.88 15.11
CA VAL A 133 2.84 3.04 15.70
C VAL A 133 2.07 2.46 14.52
N PRO A 134 2.02 1.14 14.33
CA PRO A 134 1.22 0.55 13.26
C PRO A 134 -0.22 1.03 13.39
N ASP A 135 -0.83 1.45 12.29
CA ASP A 135 -2.26 1.72 12.29
C ASP A 135 -2.99 0.46 12.78
N PRO A 136 -4.00 0.57 13.66
CA PRO A 136 -4.77 -0.58 14.10
C PRO A 136 -5.42 -1.25 12.87
N ILE A 137 -5.20 -2.56 12.74
CA ILE A 137 -5.79 -3.37 11.67
C ILE A 137 -7.32 -3.23 11.76
N PRO A 138 -8.01 -2.82 10.68
CA PRO A 138 -9.48 -2.79 10.68
C PRO A 138 -10.01 -4.19 10.96
N GLU A 139 -10.86 -4.35 11.98
CA GLU A 139 -11.53 -5.61 12.26
C GLU A 139 -12.42 -5.99 11.06
N GLU A 140 -12.16 -7.16 10.45
CA GLU A 140 -13.02 -7.72 9.42
C GLU A 140 -14.44 -7.90 9.97
N HIS A 141 -15.38 -7.08 9.48
CA HIS A 141 -16.80 -7.31 9.71
C HIS A 141 -17.20 -8.62 9.03
N GLN A 142 -17.41 -9.66 9.83
CA GLN A 142 -18.08 -10.88 9.38
C GLN A 142 -19.49 -10.51 8.91
N VAL A 143 -19.72 -10.53 7.60
CA VAL A 143 -21.06 -10.48 7.02
C VAL A 143 -21.78 -11.76 7.45
N GLY A 144 -22.74 -11.60 8.36
CA GLY A 144 -23.66 -12.64 8.77
C GLY A 144 -24.44 -13.18 7.57
N GLN A 145 -24.45 -14.49 7.42
CA GLN A 145 -25.34 -15.19 6.51
C GLN A 145 -26.77 -15.16 7.06
N ASP A 146 -27.55 -14.14 6.69
CA ASP A 146 -29.00 -14.19 6.82
C ASP A 146 -29.57 -14.99 5.63
N ALA A 147 -29.73 -16.30 5.82
CA ALA A 147 -30.61 -17.11 5.01
C ALA A 147 -32.03 -17.00 5.57
N GLY A 148 -32.83 -16.11 4.98
CA GLY A 148 -34.27 -16.08 5.19
C GLY A 148 -34.93 -17.36 4.68
N SER A 149 -35.73 -17.99 5.53
CA SER A 149 -36.89 -18.78 5.07
C SER A 149 -37.98 -18.72 6.12
N GLY A 150 -38.93 -17.81 5.92
CA GLY A 150 -40.22 -17.89 6.61
C GLY A 150 -41.06 -19.03 6.04
N LYS A 151 -41.77 -19.75 6.91
CA LYS A 151 -43.23 -19.85 6.81
C LYS A 151 -43.85 -20.50 8.04
N GLU A 152 -45.08 -20.10 8.23
CA GLU A 152 -46.02 -20.39 9.31
C GLU A 152 -46.35 -21.88 9.52
N ILE A 153 -46.85 -22.11 10.74
CA ILE A 153 -47.53 -23.28 11.35
C ILE A 153 -46.65 -24.48 11.74
#